data_AF-B8HUZ5-F1
#
_entry.id   AF-B8HUZ5-F1
#
_cell.length_a   1.000
_cell.length_b   1.000
_cell.length_c   1.000
_cell.angle_alpha   90.00
_cell.angle_beta   90.00
_cell.angle_gamma   90.00
#
_symmetry.space_group_name_H-M   'P 1'
#
loop_
_entity.id
_entity.type
_entity.pdbx_description
1 polymer ?
#
loop_
_entity_poly.entity_id
_entity_poly.type
_entity_poly.pdbx_seq_one_letter_code
_entity_poly.pdbx_strand_id
1 'polypeptide(L)'
;MEIEEEYQDILLNIELSIISVYRETPDLIDAEVLSAIDALVRFYSAQAQGKSPAVPTVRGISKLVMERVMEQIQIMFEVGKSNLRDAPTPISLEVMVACLRRIQSSIKFWSKKSGRQGYLSYVDQFIG
;
A
#
# COMPACT_ATOMS: atom_id res chain seq x y z
N MET A 1 14.95 -11.62 -9.44
CA MET A 1 13.82 -12.10 -8.65
C MET A 1 12.86 -10.94 -8.55
N GLU A 2 11.65 -11.12 -9.07
CA GLU A 2 10.68 -10.04 -9.19
C GLU A 2 9.95 -9.90 -7.86
N ILE A 3 9.83 -8.68 -7.32
CA ILE A 3 9.16 -8.41 -6.03
C ILE A 3 7.77 -9.02 -5.96
N GLU A 4 7.11 -9.14 -7.11
CA GLU A 4 5.77 -9.70 -7.27
C GLU A 4 5.69 -11.18 -6.91
N GLU A 5 6.74 -11.97 -7.15
CA GLU A 5 6.76 -13.40 -6.86
C GLU A 5 7.07 -13.68 -5.38
N GLU A 6 7.90 -12.84 -4.77
CA GLU A 6 8.39 -13.06 -3.40
C GLU A 6 7.50 -12.43 -2.33
N TYR A 7 6.83 -11.32 -2.64
CA TYR A 7 6.07 -10.51 -1.68
C TYR A 7 4.61 -10.32 -2.10
N GLN A 8 4.06 -11.31 -2.81
CA GLN A 8 2.69 -11.28 -3.33
C GLN A 8 1.65 -11.06 -2.22
N ASP A 9 1.84 -11.69 -1.06
CA ASP A 9 0.98 -11.57 0.11
C ASP A 9 0.96 -10.14 0.65
N ILE A 10 2.12 -9.49 0.75
CA ILE A 10 2.23 -8.08 1.19
C ILE A 10 1.52 -7.16 0.20
N LEU A 11 1.78 -7.35 -1.10
CA LEU A 11 1.14 -6.56 -2.15
C LEU A 11 -0.38 -6.71 -2.09
N LEU A 12 -0.89 -7.94 -2.02
CA LEU A 12 -2.31 -8.23 -1.96
C LEU A 12 -2.98 -7.62 -0.72
N ASN A 13 -2.34 -7.68 0.45
CA ASN A 13 -2.86 -7.06 1.67
C ASN A 13 -3.02 -5.54 1.54
N ILE A 14 -2.06 -4.87 0.91
CA ILE A 14 -2.14 -3.42 0.66
C ILE A 14 -3.22 -3.12 -0.38
N GLU A 15 -3.30 -3.90 -1.46
CA GLU A 15 -4.31 -3.72 -2.50
C GLU A 15 -5.73 -3.95 -1.99
N LEU A 16 -5.95 -4.97 -1.16
CA LEU A 16 -7.20 -5.21 -0.43
C LEU A 16 -7.59 -3.99 0.42
N SER A 17 -6.62 -3.39 1.12
CA SER A 17 -6.85 -2.20 1.94
C SER A 17 -7.31 -1.01 1.09
N ILE A 18 -6.70 -0.81 -0.08
CA ILE A 18 -7.11 0.25 -1.02
C ILE A 18 -8.50 -0.02 -1.59
N ILE A 19 -8.76 -1.24 -2.07
CA ILE A 19 -10.03 -1.62 -2.68
C ILE A 19 -11.18 -1.56 -1.67
N SER A 20 -10.93 -1.87 -0.39
CA SER A 20 -11.95 -1.69 0.65
C SER A 20 -12.45 -0.24 0.72
N VAL A 21 -11.54 0.74 0.63
CA VAL A 21 -11.90 2.17 0.60
C VAL A 21 -12.62 2.53 -0.71
N TYR A 22 -12.20 1.98 -1.84
CA TYR A 22 -12.87 2.19 -3.13
C TYR A 22 -14.33 1.72 -3.12
N ARG A 23 -14.59 0.55 -2.54
CA ARG A 23 -15.96 -0.01 -2.42
C ARG A 23 -16.83 0.81 -1.47
N GLU A 24 -16.25 1.34 -0.39
CA GLU A 24 -16.94 2.24 0.54
C GLU A 24 -17.15 3.65 -0.03
N THR A 25 -16.27 4.09 -0.94
CA THR A 25 -16.25 5.43 -1.55
C THR A 25 -16.03 5.34 -3.07
N PRO A 26 -17.07 5.07 -3.88
CA PRO A 26 -16.93 4.83 -5.33
C PRO A 26 -16.39 6.01 -6.14
N ASP A 27 -16.42 7.22 -5.58
CA ASP A 27 -15.84 8.42 -6.19
C ASP A 27 -14.31 8.53 -6.01
N LEU A 28 -13.70 7.61 -5.24
CA LEU A 28 -12.24 7.53 -5.09
C LEU A 28 -11.58 7.39 -6.47
N ILE A 29 -10.56 8.20 -6.71
CA ILE A 29 -9.78 8.16 -7.94
C ILE A 29 -8.32 7.75 -7.69
N ASP A 30 -7.68 7.21 -8.72
CA ASP A 30 -6.29 6.76 -8.67
C ASP A 30 -5.31 7.86 -8.19
N ALA A 31 -5.60 9.13 -8.49
CA ALA A 31 -4.78 10.25 -8.04
C ALA A 31 -4.78 10.42 -6.51
N GLU A 32 -5.90 10.12 -5.85
CA GLU A 32 -6.02 10.16 -4.39
C GLU A 32 -5.29 8.99 -3.74
N VAL A 33 -5.43 7.79 -4.34
CA VAL A 33 -4.64 6.61 -3.95
C VAL A 33 -3.15 6.88 -4.09
N LEU A 34 -2.73 7.44 -5.23
CA LEU A 34 -1.33 7.77 -5.48
C LEU A 34 -0.80 8.76 -4.44
N SER A 35 -1.58 9.78 -4.08
CA SER A 35 -1.22 10.75 -3.04
C SER A 35 -0.97 10.07 -1.69
N ALA A 36 -1.83 9.14 -1.30
CA ALA A 36 -1.70 8.36 -0.08
C ALA A 36 -0.43 7.47 -0.11
N ILE A 37 -0.24 6.71 -1.17
CA ILE A 37 0.91 5.81 -1.33
C ILE A 37 2.23 6.61 -1.39
N ASP A 38 2.26 7.76 -2.06
CA ASP A 38 3.43 8.66 -2.08
C ASP A 38 3.80 9.18 -0.69
N ALA A 39 2.81 9.42 0.17
CA ALA A 39 3.02 9.81 1.55
C ALA A 39 3.63 8.65 2.37
N LEU A 40 3.11 7.44 2.21
CA LEU A 40 3.61 6.24 2.89
C LEU A 40 5.01 5.85 2.43
N VAL A 41 5.31 5.91 1.12
CA VAL A 41 6.66 5.68 0.59
C VAL A 41 7.67 6.61 1.27
N ARG A 42 7.34 7.90 1.41
CA ARG A 42 8.21 8.88 2.09
C ARG A 42 8.38 8.56 3.57
N PHE A 43 7.29 8.26 4.26
CA PHE A 43 7.29 7.92 5.68
C PHE A 43 8.15 6.68 5.99
N TYR A 44 7.89 5.56 5.32
CA TYR A 44 8.64 4.33 5.55
C TYR A 44 10.07 4.38 5.00
N SER A 45 10.33 5.13 3.93
CA SER A 45 11.72 5.35 3.46
C SER A 45 12.55 6.10 4.50
N ALA A 46 11.96 7.09 5.19
CA ALA A 46 12.65 7.79 6.27
C ALA A 46 12.89 6.89 7.49
N GLN A 47 11.92 6.04 7.85
CA GLN A 47 12.11 5.04 8.92
C GLN A 47 13.20 4.02 8.59
N ALA A 48 13.24 3.51 7.35
CA ALA A 48 14.29 2.60 6.89
C ALA A 48 15.70 3.21 7.00
N GLN A 49 15.80 4.55 6.93
CA GLN A 49 17.04 5.30 7.17
C GLN A 49 17.34 5.57 8.65
N GLY A 50 16.59 4.96 9.58
CA GLY A 50 16.73 5.16 11.02
C GLY A 50 16.19 6.49 11.54
N LYS A 51 15.37 7.21 10.75
CA LYS A 51 14.75 8.47 11.17
C LYS A 51 13.39 8.22 11.83
N SER A 52 12.93 9.17 12.63
CA SER A 52 11.57 9.18 13.21
C SER A 52 10.73 10.29 12.57
N PRO A 53 10.23 10.09 11.33
CA PRO A 53 9.40 11.09 10.66
C PRO A 53 8.05 11.25 11.38
N ALA A 54 7.47 12.45 11.30
CA ALA A 54 6.08 12.66 11.68
C ALA A 54 5.14 11.92 10.71
N VAL A 55 3.97 11.51 11.21
CA VAL A 55 2.92 10.91 10.38
C VAL A 55 2.52 11.90 9.27
N PRO A 56 2.44 11.48 8.00
CA PRO A 56 2.12 12.38 6.91
C PRO A 56 0.74 13.02 7.06
N THR A 57 0.63 14.29 6.68
CA THR A 57 -0.63 15.04 6.66
C THR A 57 -1.24 15.06 5.26
N VAL A 58 -2.05 14.05 4.96
CA VAL A 58 -2.95 14.02 3.79
C VAL A 58 -4.37 14.42 4.20
N ARG A 59 -5.17 14.89 3.24
CA ARG A 59 -6.54 15.39 3.45
C ARG A 59 -7.53 14.63 2.57
N GLY A 60 -8.81 14.75 2.89
CA GLY A 60 -9.90 14.18 2.10
C GLY A 60 -9.83 12.66 2.03
N ILE A 61 -10.27 12.09 0.90
CA ILE A 61 -10.34 10.64 0.69
C ILE A 61 -8.94 10.01 0.70
N SER A 62 -7.90 10.72 0.22
CA SER A 62 -6.51 10.25 0.32
C SER A 62 -6.07 9.96 1.76
N LYS A 63 -6.62 10.69 2.74
CA LYS A 63 -6.34 10.43 4.15
C LYS A 63 -6.89 9.07 4.58
N LEU A 64 -8.12 8.76 4.20
CA LEU A 64 -8.77 7.48 4.51
C LEU A 64 -7.99 6.31 3.91
N VAL A 65 -7.54 6.43 2.65
CA VAL A 65 -6.69 5.42 2.01
C VAL A 65 -5.37 5.25 2.77
N MET A 66 -4.71 6.36 3.13
CA MET A 66 -3.45 6.31 3.87
C MET A 66 -3.61 5.63 5.22
N GLU A 67 -4.64 5.99 5.98
CA GLU A 67 -4.88 5.42 7.32
C GLU A 67 -5.16 3.92 7.23
N ARG A 68 -6.02 3.48 6.31
CA ARG A 68 -6.34 2.04 6.10
C ARG A 68 -5.11 1.24 5.72
N VAL A 69 -4.30 1.75 4.79
CA VAL A 69 -3.06 1.06 4.38
C VAL A 69 -2.01 1.07 5.50
N MET A 70 -1.88 2.18 6.23
CA MET A 70 -0.93 2.28 7.35
C MET A 70 -1.29 1.30 8.48
N GLU A 71 -2.58 1.16 8.80
CA GLU A 71 -3.09 0.19 9.76
C GLU A 71 -2.74 -1.25 9.32
N GLN A 72 -3.00 -1.60 8.06
CA GLN A 72 -2.66 -2.92 7.53
C GLN A 72 -1.15 -3.20 7.60
N ILE A 73 -0.31 -2.21 7.29
CA ILE A 73 1.15 -2.33 7.41
C ILE A 73 1.57 -2.56 8.87
N GLN A 74 0.94 -1.87 9.82
CA GLN A 74 1.22 -2.07 11.23
C GLN A 74 0.87 -3.49 11.68
N ILE A 75 -0.29 -4.01 11.29
CA ILE A 75 -0.71 -5.40 11.56
C ILE A 75 0.33 -6.39 11.02
N MET A 76 0.78 -6.19 9.77
CA MET A 76 1.81 -7.04 9.16
C MET A 76 3.13 -7.04 9.95
N PHE A 77 3.57 -5.88 10.45
CA PHE A 77 4.76 -5.81 11.30
C PHE A 77 4.57 -6.46 12.68
N GLU A 78 3.37 -6.38 13.26
CA GLU A 78 3.07 -7.00 14.55
C GLU A 78 3.00 -8.53 14.42
N VAL A 79 2.36 -9.05 13.37
CA VAL A 79 2.32 -10.48 13.05
C VAL A 79 3.72 -11.02 12.78
N GLY A 80 4.54 -10.31 12.01
CA GLY A 80 5.93 -10.70 11.72
C GLY A 80 6.86 -10.70 12.95
N LYS A 81 6.47 -10.06 14.06
CA LYS A 81 7.19 -10.13 15.35
C LYS A 81 6.75 -11.32 16.21
N SER A 82 5.68 -12.01 15.84
CA SER A 82 5.19 -13.16 16.58
C SER A 82 6.12 -14.35 16.39
N ASN A 83 6.60 -14.96 17.48
CA ASN A 83 7.46 -16.16 17.45
C ASN A 83 6.69 -17.45 17.07
N LEU A 84 5.61 -17.34 16.29
CA LEU A 84 4.92 -18.51 15.77
C LEU A 84 5.85 -19.21 14.78
N ARG A 85 5.96 -20.54 14.92
CA ARG A 85 6.87 -21.37 14.13
C ARG A 85 6.61 -21.30 12.62
N ASP A 86 5.41 -20.87 12.25
CA ASP A 86 4.92 -20.67 10.87
C ASP A 86 4.63 -19.19 10.56
N ALA A 87 5.15 -18.25 11.36
CA ALA A 87 5.01 -16.83 11.06
C ALA A 87 5.73 -16.50 9.74
N PRO A 88 5.13 -15.66 8.87
CA PRO A 88 5.82 -15.15 7.69
C PRO A 88 7.16 -14.52 8.08
N THR A 89 8.14 -14.59 7.17
CA THR A 89 9.44 -13.95 7.35
C THR A 89 9.26 -12.50 7.83
N PRO A 90 9.97 -12.04 8.88
CA PRO A 90 9.83 -10.68 9.38
C PRO A 90 10.03 -9.66 8.24
N ILE A 91 8.99 -8.88 7.96
CA ILE A 91 9.02 -7.90 6.88
C ILE A 91 9.93 -6.76 7.29
N SER A 92 10.96 -6.46 6.48
CA SER A 92 11.82 -5.31 6.71
C SER A 92 11.17 -4.02 6.21
N LEU A 93 11.62 -2.87 6.74
CA LEU A 93 11.16 -1.57 6.26
C LEU A 93 11.53 -1.35 4.78
N GLU A 94 12.68 -1.85 4.34
CA GLU A 94 13.16 -1.78 2.96
C GLU A 94 12.23 -2.57 2.01
N VAL A 95 11.84 -3.79 2.42
CA VAL A 95 10.89 -4.62 1.67
C VAL A 95 9.54 -3.91 1.57
N MET A 96 9.04 -3.35 2.68
CA MET A 96 7.79 -2.60 2.69
C MET A 96 7.83 -1.38 1.74
N VAL A 97 8.93 -0.62 1.75
CA VAL A 97 9.14 0.50 0.83
C VAL A 97 9.15 0.03 -0.63
N ALA A 98 9.79 -1.12 -0.91
CA ALA A 98 9.85 -1.67 -2.25
C ALA A 98 8.46 -2.11 -2.76
N CYS A 99 7.65 -2.74 -1.90
CA CYS A 99 6.26 -3.10 -2.19
C CYS A 99 5.39 -1.85 -2.47
N LEU A 100 5.49 -0.82 -1.63
CA LEU A 100 4.77 0.44 -1.84
C LEU A 100 5.16 1.13 -3.16
N ARG A 101 6.45 1.08 -3.55
CA ARG A 101 6.92 1.61 -4.85
C ARG A 101 6.42 0.79 -6.03
N ARG A 102 6.25 -0.53 -5.86
CA ARG A 102 5.67 -1.39 -6.88
C ARG A 102 4.18 -1.07 -7.11
N ILE A 103 3.43 -0.84 -6.03
CA ILE A 103 2.04 -0.37 -6.08
C ILE A 103 1.96 1.02 -6.72
N GLN A 104 2.83 1.95 -6.30
CA GLN A 104 2.95 3.28 -6.90
C GLN A 104 3.15 3.23 -8.42
N SER A 105 3.99 2.31 -8.90
CA SER A 105 4.21 2.08 -10.34
C SER A 105 2.97 1.50 -11.02
N SER A 106 2.28 0.55 -10.37
CA SER A 106 1.02 -0.03 -10.85
C SER A 106 -0.05 1.05 -11.04
N ILE A 107 -0.23 1.93 -10.04
CA ILE A 107 -1.19 3.03 -10.08
C ILE A 107 -0.91 3.90 -11.30
N LYS A 108 0.31 4.40 -11.45
CA LYS A 108 0.71 5.26 -12.58
C LYS A 108 0.48 4.59 -13.95
N PHE A 109 0.81 3.31 -14.05
CA PHE A 109 0.64 2.55 -15.28
C PHE A 109 -0.84 2.46 -15.69
N TRP A 110 -1.70 2.00 -14.77
CA TRP A 110 -3.11 1.79 -15.06
C TRP A 110 -3.90 3.09 -15.17
N SER A 111 -3.56 4.13 -14.41
CA SER A 111 -4.16 5.45 -14.59
C SER A 111 -3.88 6.03 -15.98
N LYS A 112 -2.66 5.85 -16.48
CA LYS A 112 -2.28 6.26 -17.84
C LYS A 112 -3.03 5.46 -18.91
N LYS A 113 -3.23 4.16 -18.68
CA LYS A 113 -3.82 3.24 -19.65
C LYS A 113 -5.36 3.32 -19.70
N SER A 114 -6.01 3.52 -18.57
CA SER A 114 -7.46 3.32 -18.39
C SER A 114 -8.17 4.48 -17.70
N GLY A 115 -7.51 5.62 -17.50
CA GLY A 115 -8.11 6.85 -17.00
C GLY A 115 -8.10 6.96 -15.46
N ARG A 116 -8.95 7.84 -14.92
CA ARG A 116 -8.88 8.30 -13.51
C ARG A 116 -9.11 7.21 -12.44
N GLN A 117 -9.68 6.07 -12.81
CA GLN A 117 -9.95 4.91 -11.94
C GLN A 117 -9.38 3.63 -12.54
N GLY A 118 -8.39 3.76 -13.43
CA GLY A 118 -7.84 2.65 -14.19
C GLY A 118 -7.18 1.60 -13.30
N TYR A 119 -6.44 2.02 -12.29
CA TYR A 119 -5.83 1.12 -11.31
C TYR A 119 -6.90 0.45 -10.43
N LEU A 120 -7.80 1.25 -9.86
CA LEU A 120 -8.87 0.74 -8.99
C LEU A 120 -9.74 -0.30 -9.70
N SER A 121 -10.17 0.02 -10.93
CA SER A 121 -10.99 -0.88 -11.74
C SER A 121 -10.24 -2.14 -12.18
N TYR A 122 -8.93 -2.05 -12.38
CA TYR A 122 -8.11 -3.20 -12.74
C TYR A 122 -8.00 -4.15 -11.54
N VAL A 123 -7.58 -3.65 -10.38
CA VAL A 123 -7.33 -4.47 -9.19
C VAL A 123 -8.62 -5.09 -8.66
N ASP A 124 -9.74 -4.36 -8.67
CA ASP A 124 -11.05 -4.86 -8.22
C ASP A 124 -11.55 -6.06 -9.05
N GLN A 125 -11.03 -6.29 -10.26
CA GLN A 125 -11.36 -7.50 -11.05
C GLN A 125 -10.69 -8.77 -10.51
N PHE A 126 -9.59 -8.63 -9.75
CA PHE A 126 -8.83 -9.74 -9.20
C PHE A 126 -9.08 -9.95 -7.71
N ILE A 127 -9.65 -8.93 -7.05
CA ILE A 127 -9.97 -8.94 -5.63
C ILE A 127 -11.50 -9.05 -5.51
N GLY A 128 -11.99 -10.19 -5.00
CA GLY A 128 -13.42 -10.49 -4.84
C GLY A 128 -14.12 -9.60 -3.83
#